data_AF-A0A1G7H1X8-F1
#
_entry.id   AF-A0A1G7H1X8-F1
#
_cell.length_a   1.000
_cell.length_b   1.000
_cell.length_c   1.000
_cell.angle_alpha   90.00
_cell.angle_beta   90.00
_cell.angle_gamma   90.00
#
_symmetry.space_group_name_H-M   'P 1'
#
loop_
_entity.id
_entity.type
_entity.pdbx_description
1 polymer ?
#
loop_
_entity_poly.entity_id
_entity_poly.type
_entity_poly.pdbx_seq_one_letter_code
_entity_poly.pdbx_strand_id
1 'polypeptide(L)'
;MAENIERIVLDIDSIIRQHLWFDFHVLSYDGRKLVIAGSEDLDYYHTLEVIFENVFFFKGYFDGWMSDTSAPVFILEVLDTELNGKYEITQGNRVFIFRTEDYRNDVIIAAGSVSYNTDTVFYYQREDLKENERIADFVKRDEA
;
A
#
# COMPACT_ATOMS: atom_id res chain seq x y z
N MET A 1 -10.86 20.06 -0.98
CA MET A 1 -10.82 18.74 -0.30
C MET A 1 -10.61 17.57 -1.28
N ALA A 2 -10.89 17.69 -2.58
CA ALA A 2 -10.51 16.69 -3.60
C ALA A 2 -9.02 16.78 -4.00
N GLU A 3 -8.44 17.99 -4.04
CA GLU A 3 -7.05 18.27 -4.49
C GLU A 3 -5.94 17.53 -3.72
N ASN A 4 -6.21 17.01 -2.51
CA ASN A 4 -5.17 16.35 -1.72
C ASN A 4 -4.96 14.87 -2.11
N ILE A 5 -6.03 14.15 -2.50
CA ILE A 5 -5.89 12.70 -2.73
C ILE A 5 -5.13 12.39 -4.01
N GLU A 6 -5.37 13.17 -5.08
CA GLU A 6 -4.71 12.96 -6.36
C GLU A 6 -3.21 13.20 -6.20
N ARG A 7 -2.87 14.22 -5.40
CA ARG A 7 -1.48 14.50 -5.04
C ARG A 7 -0.84 13.35 -4.26
N ILE A 8 -1.52 12.82 -3.24
CA ILE A 8 -1.05 11.66 -2.47
C ILE A 8 -0.83 10.44 -3.38
N VAL A 9 -1.77 10.16 -4.29
CA VAL A 9 -1.66 9.04 -5.24
C VAL A 9 -0.47 9.22 -6.17
N LEU A 10 -0.27 10.43 -6.70
CA LEU A 10 0.90 10.75 -7.53
C LEU A 10 2.21 10.66 -6.76
N ASP A 11 2.24 11.09 -5.50
CA ASP A 11 3.44 11.02 -4.66
C ASP A 11 3.78 9.54 -4.35
N ILE A 12 2.80 8.71 -4.02
CA ILE A 12 2.97 7.26 -3.82
C ILE A 12 3.48 6.59 -5.11
N ASP A 13 2.84 6.82 -6.25
CA ASP A 13 3.26 6.27 -7.55
C ASP A 13 4.70 6.70 -7.88
N SER A 14 5.01 7.98 -7.61
CA SER A 14 6.36 8.52 -7.84
C SER A 14 7.41 7.93 -6.92
N ILE A 15 7.08 7.50 -5.70
CA ILE A 15 8.00 6.79 -4.81
C ILE A 15 8.28 5.40 -5.38
N ILE A 16 7.23 4.64 -5.68
CA ILE A 16 7.31 3.28 -6.23
C ILE A 16 8.18 3.26 -7.49
N ARG A 17 7.96 4.21 -8.40
CA ARG A 17 8.62 4.26 -9.71
C ARG A 17 10.04 4.81 -9.71
N GLN A 18 10.59 5.19 -8.56
CA GLN A 18 12.02 5.49 -8.43
C GLN A 18 12.89 4.23 -8.41
N HIS A 19 12.26 3.06 -8.21
CA HIS A 19 12.94 1.78 -8.11
C HIS A 19 12.78 0.97 -9.39
N LEU A 20 13.76 0.08 -9.67
CA LEU A 20 13.72 -0.77 -10.87
C LEU A 20 12.66 -1.88 -10.75
N TRP A 21 12.38 -2.31 -9.52
CA TRP A 21 11.28 -3.19 -9.15
C TRP A 21 10.72 -2.72 -7.82
N PHE A 22 9.50 -3.12 -7.49
CA PHE A 22 8.92 -2.81 -6.19
C PHE A 22 7.86 -3.85 -5.85
N ASP A 23 8.05 -4.49 -4.70
CA ASP A 23 7.19 -5.57 -4.24
C ASP A 23 6.26 -5.07 -3.15
N PHE A 24 5.13 -5.75 -2.97
CA PHE A 24 4.13 -5.38 -1.98
C PHE A 24 3.54 -6.60 -1.30
N HIS A 25 3.09 -6.43 -0.06
CA HIS A 25 2.21 -7.38 0.63
C HIS A 25 1.25 -6.66 1.58
N VAL A 26 0.20 -7.36 2.02
CA VAL A 26 -0.70 -6.85 3.06
C VAL A 26 0.00 -6.95 4.41
N LEU A 27 0.45 -5.83 4.96
CA LEU A 27 1.15 -5.78 6.25
C LEU A 27 0.19 -6.03 7.42
N SER A 28 -0.97 -5.38 7.40
CA SER A 28 -1.99 -5.54 8.43
C SER A 28 -3.37 -5.11 7.98
N TYR A 29 -4.40 -5.69 8.60
CA TYR A 29 -5.78 -5.24 8.50
C TYR A 29 -6.50 -5.44 9.84
N ASP A 30 -7.06 -4.37 10.39
CA ASP A 30 -7.74 -4.39 11.72
C ASP A 30 -9.27 -4.36 11.63
N GLY A 31 -9.83 -4.48 10.43
CA GLY A 31 -11.27 -4.36 10.16
C GLY A 31 -11.68 -3.01 9.57
N ARG A 32 -10.87 -1.96 9.72
CA ARG A 32 -11.14 -0.65 9.08
C ARG A 32 -9.93 -0.01 8.42
N LYS A 33 -8.74 -0.29 8.96
CA LYS A 33 -7.47 0.19 8.45
C LYS A 33 -6.73 -0.95 7.78
N LEU A 34 -6.33 -0.74 6.53
CA LEU A 34 -5.47 -1.65 5.77
C LEU A 34 -4.13 -0.97 5.55
N VAL A 35 -3.05 -1.67 5.83
CA VAL A 35 -1.69 -1.22 5.52
C VAL A 35 -1.08 -2.16 4.51
N ILE A 36 -0.64 -1.62 3.38
CA ILE A 36 0.16 -2.32 2.39
C ILE A 36 1.61 -1.89 2.57
N ALA A 37 2.49 -2.85 2.84
CA ALA A 37 3.92 -2.60 2.84
C ALA A 37 4.45 -2.76 1.42
N GLY A 38 5.45 -1.95 1.05
CA GLY A 38 6.20 -2.14 -0.17
C GLY A 38 7.66 -1.74 -0.07
N SER A 39 8.51 -2.44 -0.82
CA SER A 39 9.95 -2.23 -0.86
C SER A 39 10.63 -3.02 -1.98
N GLU A 40 11.93 -2.78 -2.17
CA GLU A 40 12.79 -3.62 -3.03
C GLU A 40 13.24 -4.92 -2.34
N ASP A 41 13.10 -5.02 -1.01
CA ASP A 41 13.51 -6.17 -0.20
C ASP A 41 12.56 -6.37 0.99
N LEU A 42 11.48 -7.12 0.77
CA LEU A 42 10.46 -7.42 1.79
C LEU A 42 10.83 -8.58 2.72
N ASP A 43 12.03 -9.17 2.60
CA ASP A 43 12.46 -10.22 3.54
C ASP A 43 12.96 -9.61 4.86
N TYR A 44 13.53 -8.40 4.79
CA TYR A 44 14.21 -7.77 5.93
C TYR A 44 13.56 -6.48 6.41
N TYR A 45 12.92 -5.72 5.52
CA TYR A 45 12.32 -4.44 5.87
C TYR A 45 11.23 -4.02 4.87
N HIS A 46 10.57 -2.90 5.13
CA HIS A 46 9.91 -2.13 4.09
C HIS A 46 10.21 -0.64 4.21
N THR A 47 10.02 0.08 3.12
CA THR A 47 10.32 1.52 3.00
C THR A 47 9.11 2.35 2.62
N LEU A 48 7.99 1.70 2.31
CA LEU A 48 6.72 2.35 2.03
C LEU A 48 5.61 1.61 2.77
N GLU A 49 4.82 2.37 3.53
CA GLU A 49 3.51 1.94 4.02
C GLU A 49 2.44 2.76 3.28
N VAL A 50 1.57 2.11 2.52
CA VAL A 50 0.36 2.74 1.97
C VAL A 50 -0.81 2.40 2.88
N ILE A 51 -1.40 3.44 3.48
CA ILE A 51 -2.32 3.31 4.60
C ILE A 51 -3.71 3.73 4.14
N PHE A 52 -4.64 2.79 4.16
CA PHE A 52 -6.04 3.02 3.82
C PHE A 52 -6.89 3.03 5.07
N GLU A 53 -7.77 4.02 5.19
CA GLU A 53 -8.69 4.18 6.31
C GLU A 53 -10.14 4.07 5.84
N ASN A 54 -10.99 3.48 6.68
CA ASN A 54 -12.37 3.13 6.35
C ASN A 54 -12.46 2.27 5.09
N VAL A 55 -11.71 1.17 5.07
CA VAL A 55 -11.70 0.21 3.97
C VAL A 55 -13.06 -0.48 3.88
N PHE A 56 -13.66 -0.42 2.70
CA PHE A 56 -14.93 -1.05 2.37
C PHE A 56 -14.72 -2.35 1.58
N PHE A 57 -13.74 -2.36 0.68
CA PHE A 57 -13.50 -3.48 -0.22
C PHE A 57 -12.01 -3.69 -0.48
N PHE A 58 -11.60 -4.95 -0.55
CA PHE A 58 -10.28 -5.37 -0.98
C PHE A 58 -10.42 -6.58 -1.90
N LYS A 59 -9.75 -6.52 -3.05
CA LYS A 59 -9.52 -7.67 -3.93
C LYS A 59 -8.04 -7.67 -4.31
N GLY A 60 -7.32 -8.71 -3.90
CA GLY A 60 -5.90 -8.83 -4.19
C GLY A 60 -5.29 -10.04 -3.50
N TYR A 61 -3.96 -9.99 -3.34
CA TYR A 61 -3.14 -11.03 -2.73
C TYR A 61 -2.67 -10.54 -1.36
N PHE A 62 -2.51 -11.45 -0.40
CA PHE A 62 -2.00 -11.10 0.93
C PHE A 62 -0.46 -11.20 1.00
N ASP A 63 0.12 -12.24 0.40
CA ASP A 63 1.49 -12.71 0.69
C ASP A 63 2.57 -12.14 -0.24
N GLY A 64 2.20 -11.41 -1.30
CA GLY A 64 3.18 -10.84 -2.22
C GLY A 64 2.62 -10.57 -3.62
N TRP A 65 2.95 -9.42 -4.19
CA TRP A 65 2.85 -9.17 -5.63
C TRP A 65 3.90 -8.15 -6.09
N MET A 66 4.26 -8.23 -7.37
CA MET A 66 5.19 -7.31 -8.02
C MET A 66 4.45 -6.41 -9.03
N SER A 67 5.08 -5.27 -9.34
CA SER A 67 4.55 -4.28 -10.28
C SER A 67 5.63 -3.81 -11.25
N ASP A 68 5.22 -3.57 -12.51
CA ASP A 68 6.06 -2.95 -13.53
C ASP A 68 6.20 -1.44 -13.25
N THR A 69 7.34 -1.04 -12.71
CA THR A 69 7.61 0.36 -12.33
C THR A 69 7.91 1.27 -13.53
N SER A 70 7.99 0.73 -14.76
CA SER A 70 8.14 1.54 -15.98
C SER A 70 6.87 2.31 -16.36
N ALA A 71 5.72 1.89 -15.83
CA ALA A 71 4.41 2.52 -16.01
C ALA A 71 3.79 2.93 -14.65
N PRO A 72 2.71 3.73 -14.63
CA PRO A 72 1.98 4.01 -13.39
C PRO A 72 1.52 2.73 -12.70
N VAL A 73 1.97 2.54 -11.45
CA VAL A 73 1.67 1.38 -10.61
C VAL A 73 0.48 1.67 -9.72
N PHE A 74 0.44 2.85 -9.09
CA PHE A 74 -0.61 3.20 -8.14
C PHE A 74 -1.50 4.30 -8.70
N ILE A 75 -2.79 4.00 -8.90
CA ILE A 75 -3.73 4.91 -9.54
C ILE A 75 -5.03 5.07 -8.75
N LEU A 76 -5.64 6.23 -8.92
CA LEU A 76 -7.01 6.52 -8.48
C LEU A 76 -7.96 6.31 -9.65
N GLU A 77 -8.89 5.39 -9.49
CA GLU A 77 -9.91 5.12 -10.50
C GLU A 77 -11.09 6.09 -10.37
N VAL A 78 -11.62 6.54 -11.51
CA VAL A 78 -12.75 7.48 -11.52
C VAL A 78 -14.05 6.70 -11.23
N LEU A 79 -14.87 7.23 -10.31
CA LEU A 79 -16.07 6.59 -9.76
C LEU A 79 -17.27 6.44 -10.75
N ASP A 80 -17.04 6.50 -12.05
CA ASP A 80 -18.05 6.22 -13.09
C ASP A 80 -17.71 4.93 -13.87
N THR A 81 -16.99 4.01 -13.23
CA THR A 81 -16.51 2.79 -13.86
C THR A 81 -17.39 1.58 -13.53
N GLU A 82 -17.37 0.59 -14.43
CA GLU A 82 -17.99 -0.73 -14.28
C GLU A 82 -17.70 -1.40 -12.91
N LEU A 83 -16.55 -1.08 -12.31
CA LEU A 83 -16.10 -1.59 -11.02
C LEU A 83 -17.04 -1.22 -9.88
N ASN A 84 -17.65 -0.02 -9.91
CA ASN A 84 -18.58 0.40 -8.88
C ASN A 84 -19.84 -0.46 -8.85
N GLY A 85 -20.39 -0.75 -10.04
CA GLY A 85 -21.52 -1.69 -10.16
C GLY A 85 -21.12 -3.12 -9.82
N LYS A 86 -19.93 -3.55 -10.24
CA LYS A 86 -19.44 -4.91 -10.03
C LYS A 86 -19.18 -5.26 -8.56
N TYR A 87 -18.70 -4.30 -7.76
CA TYR A 87 -18.34 -4.52 -6.36
C TYR A 87 -19.24 -3.75 -5.38
N GLU A 88 -20.37 -3.22 -5.86
CA GLU A 88 -21.36 -2.50 -5.06
C GLU A 88 -20.74 -1.37 -4.20
N ILE A 89 -19.79 -0.65 -4.78
CA ILE A 89 -19.03 0.37 -4.06
C ILE A 89 -19.95 1.53 -3.70
N THR A 90 -20.12 1.74 -2.40
CA THR A 90 -21.05 2.75 -1.86
C THR A 90 -20.51 4.17 -2.00
N GLN A 91 -21.44 5.14 -2.11
CA GLN A 91 -21.13 6.56 -2.22
C GLN A 91 -20.27 7.02 -1.02
N GLY A 92 -19.13 7.66 -1.31
CA GLY A 92 -18.17 8.13 -0.30
C GLY A 92 -16.84 7.36 -0.27
N ASN A 93 -16.78 6.19 -0.89
CA ASN A 93 -15.52 5.48 -1.11
C ASN A 93 -14.83 5.93 -2.41
N ARG A 94 -13.50 5.79 -2.44
CA ARG A 94 -12.66 5.96 -3.62
C ARG A 94 -12.00 4.63 -3.96
N VAL A 95 -11.73 4.40 -5.24
CA VAL A 95 -11.14 3.16 -5.72
C VAL A 95 -9.67 3.40 -6.07
N PHE A 96 -8.80 2.66 -5.40
CA PHE A 96 -7.36 2.66 -5.61
C PHE A 96 -6.94 1.34 -6.25
N ILE A 97 -6.00 1.39 -7.18
CA ILE A 97 -5.54 0.22 -7.92
C ILE A 97 -4.01 0.17 -7.87
N PHE A 98 -3.47 -0.99 -7.49
CA PHE A 98 -2.09 -1.35 -7.78
C PHE A 98 -2.06 -2.25 -9.02
N ARG A 99 -1.35 -1.81 -10.06
CA ARG A 99 -1.12 -2.61 -11.27
C ARG A 99 -0.13 -3.73 -10.98
N THR A 100 -0.51 -4.96 -11.27
CA THR A 100 0.37 -6.13 -11.04
C THR A 100 1.05 -6.54 -12.34
N GLU A 101 2.34 -6.91 -12.28
CA GLU A 101 3.05 -7.44 -13.45
C GLU A 101 2.77 -8.94 -13.65
N ASP A 102 2.89 -9.73 -12.57
CA ASP A 102 2.88 -11.20 -12.65
C ASP A 102 1.48 -11.81 -12.79
N TYR A 103 0.43 -11.01 -12.60
CA TYR A 103 -0.93 -11.50 -12.46
C TYR A 103 -1.89 -10.89 -13.46
N ARG A 104 -2.88 -11.71 -13.85
CA ARG A 104 -3.99 -11.26 -14.71
C ARG A 104 -4.93 -10.25 -14.04
N ASN A 105 -4.78 -10.02 -12.74
CA ASN A 105 -5.67 -9.16 -11.95
C ASN A 105 -4.85 -8.22 -11.07
N ASP A 106 -5.17 -6.94 -11.20
CA ASP A 106 -4.71 -5.88 -10.31
C ASP A 106 -5.26 -6.04 -8.88
N VAL A 107 -4.56 -5.42 -7.92
CA VAL A 107 -5.06 -5.26 -6.55
C VAL A 107 -5.94 -4.01 -6.51
N ILE A 108 -7.17 -4.17 -6.01
CA ILE A 108 -8.21 -3.13 -5.99
C ILE A 108 -8.67 -2.91 -4.56
N ILE A 109 -8.69 -1.65 -4.15
CA ILE A 109 -9.03 -1.24 -2.79
C ILE A 109 -10.06 -0.12 -2.85
N ALA A 110 -11.21 -0.29 -2.18
CA ALA A 110 -12.15 0.80 -1.97
C ALA A 110 -12.05 1.28 -0.52
N ALA A 111 -11.73 2.56 -0.32
CA ALA A 111 -11.55 3.15 1.00
C ALA A 111 -11.97 4.62 1.05
N GLY A 112 -12.21 5.14 2.25
CA GLY A 112 -12.55 6.56 2.46
C GLY A 112 -11.37 7.50 2.24
N SER A 113 -10.17 7.08 2.64
CA SER A 113 -8.93 7.87 2.44
C SER A 113 -7.69 6.99 2.30
N VAL A 114 -6.64 7.58 1.73
CA VAL A 114 -5.29 7.01 1.69
C VAL A 114 -4.27 8.02 2.20
N SER A 115 -3.24 7.55 2.88
CA SER A 115 -2.01 8.26 3.22
C SER A 115 -0.82 7.32 3.08
N TYR A 116 0.39 7.82 3.32
CA TYR A 116 1.59 6.99 3.28
C TYR A 116 2.64 7.41 4.31
N ASN A 117 3.56 6.51 4.61
CA ASN A 117 4.76 6.74 5.42
C ASN A 117 5.97 6.11 4.69
N THR A 118 7.13 6.76 4.79
CA THR A 118 8.36 6.34 4.10
C THR A 118 9.50 6.00 5.08
N ASP A 119 9.19 5.74 6.33
CA ASP A 119 10.16 5.25 7.30
C ASP A 119 10.61 3.85 6.87
N THR A 120 11.86 3.52 7.17
CA THR A 120 12.33 2.15 7.02
C THR A 120 11.91 1.34 8.24
N VAL A 121 11.13 0.29 8.04
CA VAL A 121 10.62 -0.57 9.11
C VAL A 121 11.31 -1.93 9.02
N PHE A 122 12.15 -2.27 9.99
CA PHE A 122 12.90 -3.52 10.03
C PHE A 122 12.11 -4.67 10.65
N TYR A 123 12.26 -5.87 10.08
CA TYR A 123 11.62 -7.11 10.55
C TYR A 123 12.49 -7.93 11.51
N TYR A 124 13.54 -7.31 12.04
CA TYR A 124 14.47 -7.91 12.97
C TYR A 124 14.91 -6.87 14.01
N GLN A 125 15.41 -7.33 15.16
CA GLN A 125 15.90 -6.44 16.21
C GLN A 125 17.12 -5.64 15.74
N ARG A 126 17.13 -4.35 16.01
CA ARG A 126 18.23 -3.43 15.69
C ARG A 126 18.33 -2.34 16.74
N GLU A 127 19.50 -2.15 17.31
CA GLU A 127 19.71 -1.24 18.46
C GLU A 127 19.93 0.22 18.03
N ASP A 128 20.65 0.44 16.92
CA ASP A 128 21.05 1.78 16.45
C ASP A 128 20.13 2.32 15.34
N LEU A 129 18.85 2.58 15.67
CA LEU A 129 17.90 3.19 14.74
C LEU A 129 18.20 4.67 14.51
N LYS A 130 18.15 5.08 13.25
CA LYS A 130 18.25 6.49 12.84
C LYS A 130 16.87 7.17 12.84
N GLU A 131 16.88 8.47 12.56
CA GLU A 131 15.65 9.20 12.24
C GLU A 131 14.94 8.53 11.05
N ASN A 132 13.62 8.32 11.16
CA ASN A 132 12.80 7.59 10.18
C ASN A 132 13.14 6.10 10.03
N GLU A 133 13.74 5.48 11.05
CA GLU A 133 13.89 4.02 11.15
C GLU A 133 13.07 3.48 12.33
N ARG A 134 12.33 2.38 12.11
CA ARG A 134 11.44 1.74 13.10
C ARG A 134 11.63 0.22 13.08
N ILE A 135 11.16 -0.46 14.12
CA ILE A 135 11.02 -1.93 14.17
C ILE A 135 9.55 -2.26 13.96
N ALA A 136 9.24 -3.28 13.15
CA ALA A 136 7.87 -3.73 12.96
C ALA A 136 7.28 -4.27 14.27
N ASP A 137 6.00 -3.97 14.52
CA ASP A 137 5.31 -4.30 15.78
C ASP A 137 5.29 -5.81 16.10
N PHE A 138 5.37 -6.67 15.07
CA PHE A 138 5.40 -8.12 15.24
C PHE A 138 6.76 -8.67 15.67
N VAL A 139 7.83 -7.86 15.63
CA VAL A 139 9.15 -8.27 16.11
C VAL A 139 9.14 -8.16 17.63
N LYS A 140 8.92 -9.29 18.30
CA LYS A 140 8.97 -9.37 19.76
C LYS A 140 10.33 -8.87 20.25
N ARG A 141 10.33 -7.92 21.19
CA ARG A 141 11.50 -7.68 22.04
C ARG A 141 11.53 -8.84 23.02
N ASP A 142 12.65 -9.56 23.09
CA ASP A 142 12.85 -10.48 24.21
C ASP A 142 12.76 -9.65 25.49
N GLU A 143 11.73 -9.92 26.30
CA GLU A 143 11.61 -9.31 27.62
C GLU A 143 12.78 -9.81 28.46
N ALA A 144 13.69 -8.90 28.82
CA ALA A 144 14.82 -9.17 29.72
C ALA A 144 14.37 -9.19 31.19
#